data_AF-A0A7Y7IZN1-F1
#
_entry.id   AF-A0A7Y7IZN1-F1
#
_cell.length_a   1.000
_cell.length_b   1.000
_cell.length_c   1.000
_cell.angle_alpha   90.00
_cell.angle_beta   90.00
_cell.angle_gamma   90.00
#
_symmetry.space_group_name_H-M   'P 1'
#
loop_
_entity.id
_entity.type
_entity.pdbx_description
1 polymer ?
#
loop_
_entity_poly.entity_id
_entity_poly.type
_entity_poly.pdbx_seq_one_letter_code
_entity_poly.pdbx_strand_id
1 'polypeptide(L)' 'MLPRSPAPRPPQVGLIGFGAFGRLIAVHLRAHCRLLVHDPALPPDEAAPMAGVIAGP' A
#
# COMPACT_ATOMS: atom_id res chain seq x y z
N MET A 1 -36.00 -0.13 7.87
CA MET A 1 -34.79 -0.50 7.10
C MET A 1 -33.59 -0.05 7.92
N LEU A 2 -32.83 -0.96 8.55
CA LEU A 2 -31.63 -0.57 9.30
C LEU A 2 -30.52 -0.14 8.32
N PRO A 3 -29.71 0.88 8.65
CA PRO A 3 -28.54 1.21 7.85
C PRO A 3 -27.58 0.03 7.84
N ARG A 4 -27.12 -0.39 6.66
CA ARG A 4 -26.06 -1.39 6.55
C ARG A 4 -24.78 -0.80 7.16
N SER A 5 -24.12 -1.54 8.04
CA SER A 5 -22.79 -1.17 8.51
C SER A 5 -21.85 -0.98 7.32
N PRO A 6 -20.97 0.03 7.34
CA PRO A 6 -19.99 0.22 6.28
C PRO A 6 -19.14 -1.03 6.14
N ALA A 7 -18.80 -1.39 4.90
CA ALA A 7 -17.90 -2.51 4.63
C ALA A 7 -16.57 -2.29 5.37
N PRO A 8 -15.94 -3.36 5.91
CA PRO A 8 -14.65 -3.24 6.59
C PRO A 8 -13.61 -2.69 5.62
N ARG A 9 -12.83 -1.71 6.09
CA ARG A 9 -11.72 -1.16 5.32
C ARG A 9 -10.62 -2.23 5.19
N PRO A 10 -9.95 -2.33 4.03
CA PRO A 10 -8.80 -3.22 3.90
C PRO A 10 -7.71 -2.83 4.91
N PRO A 11 -7.03 -3.82 5.51
CA PRO A 11 -5.96 -3.58 6.49
C PRO A 11 -4.82 -2.78 5.86
N GLN A 12 -4.06 -2.07 6.69
CA GLN A 12 -2.86 -1.35 6.26
C GLN A 12 -1.61 -2.11 6.72
N VAL A 13 -0.62 -2.25 5.84
CA VAL A 13 0.64 -2.96 6.09
C VAL A 13 1.81 -2.06 5.69
N GLY A 14 2.81 -1.96 6.57
CA GLY A 14 4.07 -1.29 6.26
C GLY A 14 5.01 -2.20 5.47
N LEU A 15 5.65 -1.68 4.43
CA LEU A 15 6.67 -2.37 3.63
C LEU A 15 7.96 -1.55 3.68
N ILE A 16 9.05 -2.14 4.18
CA ILE A 16 10.38 -1.52 4.20
C ILE A 16 11.15 -1.98 2.96
N GLY A 17 11.57 -1.02 2.12
CA GLY A 17 12.25 -1.25 0.85
C GLY A 17 11.31 -1.45 -0.34
N PHE A 18 11.57 -0.73 -1.44
CA PHE A 18 10.79 -0.70 -2.68
C PHE A 18 11.63 -0.88 -3.95
N GLY A 19 12.72 -1.65 -3.82
CA GLY A 19 13.43 -2.24 -4.96
C GLY A 19 12.61 -3.32 -5.67
N ALA A 20 13.24 -4.12 -6.53
CA ALA A 20 12.55 -5.13 -7.34
C ALA A 20 11.69 -6.11 -6.51
N PHE A 21 12.20 -6.58 -5.37
CA PHE A 21 11.46 -7.48 -4.49
C PHE A 21 10.30 -6.78 -3.76
N GLY A 22 10.48 -5.56 -3.27
CA GLY A 22 9.41 -4.77 -2.65
C GLY A 22 8.27 -4.48 -3.63
N ARG A 23 8.62 -4.19 -4.89
CA ARG A 23 7.63 -4.04 -5.98
C ARG A 23 6.89 -5.35 -6.26
N LEU A 24 7.58 -6.49 -6.24
CA LEU A 24 6.94 -7.81 -6.37
C LEU A 24 5.96 -8.08 -5.23
N ILE A 25 6.34 -7.80 -3.98
CA ILE A 25 5.45 -7.91 -2.82
C ILE A 25 4.20 -7.03 -3.03
N ALA A 26 4.40 -5.79 -3.48
CA ALA A 26 3.30 -4.85 -3.71
C ALA A 26 2.30 -5.35 -4.76
N VAL A 27 2.78 -6.01 -5.82
CA VAL A 27 1.90 -6.61 -6.86
C VAL A 27 0.99 -7.68 -6.28
N HIS A 28 1.49 -8.50 -5.37
CA HIS A 28 0.72 -9.61 -4.79
C HIS A 28 -0.22 -9.13 -3.68
N LEU A 29 0.17 -8.10 -2.92
CA LEU A 29 -0.59 -7.67 -1.74
C LEU A 29 -1.64 -6.58 -2.03
N ARG A 30 -1.54 -5.82 -3.13
CA ARG A 30 -2.44 -4.69 -3.42
C ARG A 30 -3.93 -5.04 -3.49
N ALA A 31 -4.28 -6.30 -3.74
CA ALA A 31 -5.67 -6.76 -3.79
C ALA A 31 -6.26 -7.05 -2.39
N HIS A 32 -5.41 -7.18 -1.38
CA HIS A 32 -5.79 -7.65 -0.04
C HIS A 32 -5.61 -6.58 1.03
N CYS A 33 -4.65 -5.66 0.85
CA CYS A 33 -4.35 -4.62 1.83
C CYS A 33 -3.88 -3.33 1.16
N ARG A 34 -3.86 -2.26 1.96
CA ARG A 34 -3.20 -1.01 1.64
C ARG A 34 -1.75 -1.09 2.11
N LEU A 35 -0.81 -0.72 1.27
CA LEU A 35 0.63 -0.73 1.57
C LEU A 35 1.14 0.68 1.82
N LEU A 36 1.89 0.85 2.92
CA LEU A 36 2.68 2.04 3.21
C LEU A 36 4.16 1.68 3.05
N VAL A 37 4.84 2.28 2.08
CA VAL A 37 6.20 1.92 1.69
C VAL A 37 7.19 2.89 2.31
N HIS A 38 8.17 2.38 3.04
CA HIS A 38 9.30 3.16 3.55
C HIS A 38 10.58 2.72 2.83
N ASP A 39 11.09 3.57 1.96
CA ASP A 39 12.34 3.33 1.23
C ASP A 39 13.12 4.65 1.09
N PRO A 40 14.33 4.77 1.67
CA PRO A 40 15.16 5.98 1.57
C PRO A 40 15.55 6.36 0.13
N ALA A 41 15.54 5.39 -0.79
CA ALA A 41 15.83 5.63 -2.20
C ALA A 41 14.59 6.09 -2.99
N LEU A 42 13.40 6.08 -2.38
CA LEU A 42 12.16 6.49 -3.02
C LEU A 42 11.87 7.97 -2.69
N PRO A 43 11.76 8.85 -3.70
CA PRO A 43 11.36 10.23 -3.49
C PRO A 43 9.96 10.32 -2.87
N PRO A 44 9.69 11.29 -1.98
CA PRO A 44 8.39 11.46 -1.33
C PRO A 44 7.20 11.61 -2.30
N ASP A 45 7.47 12.13 -3.50
CA ASP A 45 6.49 12.39 -4.56
C ASP A 45 6.49 11.34 -5.69
N GLU A 46 7.31 10.29 -5.60
CA GLU A 46 7.13 9.13 -6.47
C GLU A 46 5.94 8.34 -5.94
N ALA A 47 4.73 8.84 -6.23
CA ALA A 47 3.48 8.14 -5.99
C ALA A 47 3.63 6.77 -6.64
N ALA A 48 3.81 5.73 -5.83
CA ALA A 48 3.90 4.37 -6.33
C ALA A 48 2.70 4.18 -7.27
N PRO A 49 2.89 3.94 -8.57
CA PRO A 49 1.81 4.01 -9.58
C PRO A 49 0.77 2.89 -9.45
N MET A 50 0.75 2.23 -8.28
CA MET A 50 -0.06 1.08 -7.96
C MET A 50 -1.14 1.47 -6.95
N ALA A 51 -2.40 1.31 -7.36
CA ALA A 51 -3.55 1.48 -6.49
C ALA A 51 -3.37 0.68 -5.19
N GLY A 52 -3.53 1.37 -4.05
CA GLY A 52 -3.36 0.78 -2.72
C GLY A 52 -1.95 0.86 -2.15
N VAL A 53 -0.96 1.40 -2.88
CA VAL A 53 0.42 1.61 -2.40
C VAL A 53 0.68 3.10 -2.24
N ILE A 54 1.20 3.52 -1.08
CA ILE A 54 1.58 4.91 -0.80
C ILE A 54 3.02 4.96 -0.26
N ALA A 55 3.79 5.95 -0.69
CA ALA A 55 5.08 6.27 -0.08
C ALA A 55 4.84 6.83 1.32
N GLY A 56 5.57 6.32 2.30
CA GLY A 56 5.61 6.83 3.66
C GLY A 56 6.63 7.97 3.80
N PRO A 57 6.56 8.72 4.92
CA PRO A 57 7.58 9.69 5.27
C PRO A 57 8.95 9.01 5.48
#